data_AF-G5H923-F1
#
_entry.id   AF-G5H923-F1
#
_cell.length_a   1.000
_cell.length_b   1.000
_cell.length_c   1.000
_cell.angle_alpha   90.00
_cell.angle_beta   90.00
_cell.angle_gamma   90.00
#
_symmetry.space_group_name_H-M   'P 1'
#
loop_
_entity.id
_entity.type
_entity.pdbx_description
1 polymer ?
#
loop_
_entity_poly.entity_id
_entity_poly.type
_entity_poly.pdbx_seq_one_letter_code
_entity_poly.pdbx_strand_id
1 'polypeptide(L)'
;MDRLDTYERIPEGMREYLSHYGWHFSPKLAEYATNPKRMKNADGTSHHWTHEQVKELLERNGVTIEKAKGHDCMYVANMAYSDFYPKPLSTEAQILQYIKAYIDDPDGEDGIALTRYYADCIAKGEPLMWEEFL
;
A
#
# COMPACT_ATOMS: atom_id res chain seq x y z
N MET A 1 3.74 -13.14 -17.07
CA MET A 1 3.44 -12.14 -18.12
C MET A 1 4.01 -10.85 -17.60
N ASP A 2 4.82 -10.16 -18.40
CA ASP A 2 5.48 -8.93 -17.97
C ASP A 2 4.50 -7.76 -18.05
N ARG A 3 4.66 -6.79 -17.15
CA ARG A 3 3.82 -5.59 -17.11
C ARG A 3 4.02 -4.75 -18.38
N LEU A 4 2.96 -4.16 -18.90
CA LEU A 4 3.01 -3.41 -20.17
C LEU A 4 3.68 -2.03 -20.00
N ASP A 5 3.69 -1.48 -18.79
CA ASP A 5 4.37 -0.23 -18.44
C ASP A 5 5.90 -0.32 -18.58
N THR A 6 6.47 -1.53 -18.66
CA THR A 6 7.90 -1.74 -18.93
C THR A 6 8.38 -1.18 -20.26
N TYR A 7 7.46 -1.02 -21.22
CA TYR A 7 7.75 -0.46 -22.55
C TYR A 7 7.54 1.06 -22.62
N GLU A 8 7.02 1.67 -21.56
CA GLU A 8 6.77 3.10 -21.51
C GLU A 8 8.04 3.89 -21.19
N ARG A 9 8.10 5.12 -21.72
CA ARG A 9 9.16 6.05 -21.36
C ARG A 9 8.82 6.70 -20.02
N ILE A 10 9.23 6.04 -18.94
CA ILE A 10 9.07 6.57 -17.58
C ILE A 10 10.17 7.57 -17.19
N PRO A 11 9.88 8.54 -16.29
CA PRO A 11 10.87 9.47 -15.73
C PRO A 11 12.05 8.76 -15.07
N GLU A 12 13.19 9.43 -14.99
CA GLU A 12 14.42 8.87 -14.41
C GLU A 12 14.26 8.51 -12.93
N GLY A 13 13.70 9.40 -12.11
CA GLY A 13 13.45 9.12 -10.69
C GLY A 13 12.54 7.91 -10.47
N MET A 14 11.53 7.72 -11.34
CA MET A 14 10.66 6.54 -11.29
C MET A 14 11.43 5.26 -11.63
N ARG A 15 12.29 5.31 -12.66
CA ARG A 15 13.11 4.16 -13.05
C ARG A 15 14.07 3.76 -11.94
N GLU A 16 14.71 4.73 -11.31
CA GLU A 16 15.60 4.50 -10.17
C GLU A 16 14.82 3.86 -9.02
N TYR A 17 13.68 4.44 -8.64
CA TYR A 17 12.81 3.89 -7.60
C TYR A 17 12.43 2.43 -7.86
N LEU A 18 11.93 2.12 -9.07
CA LEU A 18 11.53 0.78 -9.44
C LEU A 18 12.70 -0.21 -9.47
N SER A 19 13.94 0.26 -9.72
CA SER A 19 15.12 -0.60 -9.65
C SER A 19 15.49 -1.01 -8.22
N HIS A 20 15.15 -0.18 -7.22
CA HIS A 20 15.42 -0.44 -5.80
C HIS A 20 14.29 -1.24 -5.13
N TYR A 21 13.03 -0.87 -5.40
CA TYR A 21 11.87 -1.39 -4.67
C TYR A 21 10.91 -2.21 -5.53
N GLY A 22 11.07 -2.20 -6.86
CA GLY A 22 10.05 -2.70 -7.77
C GLY A 22 8.74 -1.91 -7.63
N TRP A 23 7.62 -2.54 -7.99
CA TRP A 23 6.28 -1.98 -7.80
C TRP A 23 5.77 -2.16 -6.36
N HIS A 24 6.63 -1.94 -5.36
CA HIS A 24 6.30 -2.05 -3.94
C HIS A 24 6.62 -0.76 -3.21
N PHE A 25 5.89 -0.49 -2.13
CA PHE A 25 6.11 0.70 -1.32
C PHE A 25 7.47 0.64 -0.60
N SER A 26 8.30 1.64 -0.83
CA SER A 26 9.41 2.04 0.03
C SER A 26 8.88 2.58 1.38
N PRO A 27 9.71 2.61 2.43
CA PRO A 27 9.31 3.19 3.72
C PRO A 27 8.78 4.61 3.59
N LYS A 28 9.51 5.47 2.86
CA LYS A 28 9.15 6.87 2.66
C LYS A 28 7.84 7.03 1.88
N LEU A 29 7.65 6.24 0.82
CA LEU A 29 6.43 6.33 0.03
C LEU A 29 5.20 5.83 0.81
N ALA A 30 5.35 4.78 1.61
CA ALA A 30 4.26 4.30 2.47
C ALA A 30 3.84 5.36 3.50
N GLU A 31 4.81 5.97 4.19
CA GLU A 31 4.54 7.07 5.14
C GLU A 31 3.89 8.27 4.46
N TYR A 32 4.37 8.63 3.26
CA TYR A 32 3.76 9.69 2.45
C TYR A 32 2.31 9.37 2.08
N ALA A 33 2.06 8.16 1.57
CA ALA A 33 0.75 7.74 1.07
C ALA A 33 -0.28 7.54 2.18
N THR A 34 0.15 7.05 3.34
CA THR A 34 -0.70 6.79 4.51
C THR A 34 -0.82 7.98 5.46
N ASN A 35 -0.18 9.11 5.15
CA ASN A 35 -0.25 10.30 6.00
C ASN A 35 -1.71 10.74 6.20
N PRO A 36 -2.17 11.04 7.43
CA PRO A 36 -3.56 11.47 7.71
C PRO A 36 -4.03 12.72 6.95
N LYS A 37 -3.10 13.53 6.41
CA LYS A 37 -3.43 14.67 5.54
C LYS A 37 -3.84 14.25 4.13
N ARG A 38 -3.43 13.05 3.68
CA ARG A 38 -3.67 12.50 2.34
C ARG A 38 -4.66 11.34 2.37
N MET A 39 -4.56 10.48 3.38
CA MET A 39 -5.48 9.37 3.64
C MET A 39 -6.40 9.77 4.81
N LYS A 40 -7.68 9.99 4.52
CA LYS A 40 -8.66 10.41 5.51
C LYS A 40 -9.57 9.25 5.86
N ASN A 41 -9.60 8.90 7.14
CA ASN A 41 -10.48 7.83 7.60
C ASN A 41 -11.95 8.26 7.48
N ALA A 42 -12.77 7.38 6.91
CA ALA A 42 -14.21 7.58 6.74
C ALA A 42 -14.95 7.75 8.08
N ASP A 43 -14.40 7.18 9.16
CA ASP A 43 -14.89 7.35 10.54
C ASP A 43 -14.55 8.71 11.18
N GLY A 44 -13.77 9.55 10.48
CA GLY A 44 -13.34 10.87 10.95
C GLY A 44 -12.19 10.86 11.95
N THR A 45 -11.63 9.69 12.26
CA THR A 45 -10.46 9.57 13.14
C THR A 45 -9.17 9.91 12.40
N SER A 46 -8.08 10.03 13.16
CA SER A 46 -6.71 10.11 12.63
C SER A 46 -5.91 8.84 12.94
N HIS A 47 -6.60 7.69 13.01
CA HIS A 47 -5.95 6.40 13.25
C HIS A 47 -4.99 6.07 12.11
N HIS A 48 -3.81 5.57 12.46
CA HIS A 48 -2.73 5.21 11.55
C HIS A 48 -1.86 4.14 12.21
N TRP A 49 -1.44 3.15 11.42
CA TRP A 49 -0.46 2.15 11.83
C TRP A 49 0.86 2.32 11.10
N THR A 50 1.97 2.24 11.84
CA THR A 50 3.31 2.12 11.26
C THR A 50 3.55 0.71 10.72
N HIS A 51 4.63 0.54 9.95
CA HIS A 51 5.02 -0.77 9.42
C HIS A 51 5.23 -1.80 10.53
N GLU A 52 5.93 -1.41 11.60
CA GLU A 52 6.21 -2.27 12.75
C GLU A 52 4.92 -2.67 13.46
N GLN A 53 3.98 -1.74 13.62
CA GLN A 53 2.67 -2.03 14.22
C GLN A 53 1.90 -3.05 13.38
N VAL A 54 1.84 -2.87 12.06
CA VAL A 54 1.17 -3.85 11.18
C VAL A 54 1.83 -5.22 11.26
N LYS A 55 3.17 -5.28 11.29
CA LYS A 55 3.90 -6.53 11.43
C LYS A 55 3.60 -7.23 12.77
N GLU A 56 3.64 -6.49 13.87
CA GLU A 56 3.29 -7.02 15.20
C GLU A 56 1.84 -7.51 15.26
N LEU A 57 0.91 -6.80 14.63
CA LEU A 57 -0.50 -7.19 14.58
C LEU A 57 -0.69 -8.49 13.81
N LEU A 58 -0.03 -8.65 12.65
CA LEU A 58 -0.06 -9.88 11.86
C LEU A 58 0.50 -11.06 12.67
N GLU A 59 1.66 -10.88 13.32
CA GLU A 59 2.30 -11.91 14.13
C GLU A 59 1.44 -12.33 15.33
N ARG A 60 0.91 -11.37 16.09
CA ARG A 60 0.06 -11.63 17.27
C ARG A 60 -1.24 -12.34 16.92
N ASN A 61 -1.79 -12.08 15.73
CA ASN A 61 -3.00 -12.72 15.24
C ASN A 61 -2.74 -14.00 14.43
N GLY A 62 -1.47 -14.42 14.29
CA GLY A 62 -1.10 -15.63 13.55
C GLY A 62 -1.43 -15.57 12.06
N VAL A 63 -1.41 -14.37 11.46
CA VAL A 63 -1.70 -14.15 10.04
C VAL A 63 -0.39 -14.04 9.27
N THR A 64 -0.13 -15.01 8.39
CA THR A 64 1.00 -14.96 7.45
C THR A 64 0.52 -14.50 6.09
N ILE A 65 1.24 -13.57 5.47
CA ILE A 65 1.00 -13.06 4.12
C ILE A 65 2.16 -13.52 3.24
N GLU A 66 1.88 -14.39 2.28
CA GLU A 66 2.90 -15.07 1.47
C GLU A 66 3.58 -14.12 0.48
N LYS A 67 2.81 -13.19 -0.10
CA LYS A 67 3.30 -12.22 -1.09
C LYS A 67 3.73 -10.89 -0.45
N ALA A 68 3.93 -10.84 0.87
CA ALA A 68 4.33 -9.62 1.57
C ALA A 68 5.70 -9.12 1.09
N LYS A 69 5.74 -7.88 0.59
CA LYS A 69 6.96 -7.20 0.13
C LYS A 69 6.93 -5.73 0.52
N GLY A 70 8.11 -5.17 0.80
CA GLY A 70 8.27 -3.77 1.17
C GLY A 70 7.31 -3.33 2.28
N HIS A 71 6.64 -2.20 2.05
CA HIS A 71 5.66 -1.61 2.96
C HIS A 71 4.22 -1.75 2.46
N ASP A 72 3.96 -2.69 1.54
CA ASP A 72 2.64 -2.88 0.94
C ASP A 72 1.58 -3.21 1.98
N CYS A 73 1.90 -4.09 2.94
CA CYS A 73 1.01 -4.42 4.05
C CYS A 73 0.64 -3.18 4.88
N MET A 74 1.57 -2.26 5.11
CA MET A 74 1.32 -1.02 5.85
C MET A 74 0.33 -0.14 5.09
N TYR A 75 0.54 0.05 3.78
CA TYR A 75 -0.38 0.82 2.96
C TYR A 75 -1.78 0.19 2.94
N VAL A 76 -1.88 -1.11 2.68
CA VAL A 76 -3.16 -1.81 2.59
C VAL A 76 -3.89 -1.84 3.94
N ALA A 77 -3.18 -1.97 5.06
CA ALA A 77 -3.78 -1.91 6.40
C ALA A 77 -4.45 -0.56 6.66
N ASN A 78 -3.72 0.52 6.41
CA ASN A 78 -4.21 1.88 6.64
C ASN A 78 -5.32 2.24 5.66
N MET A 79 -5.22 1.85 4.39
CA MET A 79 -6.29 2.04 3.40
C MET A 79 -7.55 1.27 3.81
N ALA A 80 -7.41 0.01 4.23
CA ALA A 80 -8.54 -0.82 4.63
C ALA A 80 -9.23 -0.26 5.89
N TYR A 81 -8.47 0.26 6.85
CA TYR A 81 -9.03 1.00 7.98
C TYR A 81 -9.75 2.26 7.49
N SER A 82 -9.05 3.10 6.72
CA SER A 82 -9.56 4.38 6.23
C SER A 82 -10.89 4.24 5.51
N ASP A 83 -11.01 3.26 4.61
CA ASP A 83 -12.12 3.18 3.67
C ASP A 83 -13.25 2.25 4.16
N PHE A 84 -12.93 1.25 4.98
CA PHE A 84 -13.88 0.20 5.36
C PHE A 84 -14.13 0.05 6.87
N TYR A 85 -13.42 0.79 7.74
CA TYR A 85 -13.73 0.82 9.17
C TYR A 85 -14.70 1.97 9.52
N PRO A 86 -15.70 1.77 10.40
CA PRO A 86 -16.03 0.53 11.12
C PRO A 86 -16.97 -0.42 10.36
N LYS A 87 -17.39 -0.08 9.14
CA LYS A 87 -18.24 -0.95 8.31
C LYS A 87 -17.80 -0.87 6.85
N PRO A 88 -17.60 -2.01 6.17
CA PRO A 88 -17.90 -3.39 6.61
C PRO A 88 -16.89 -4.04 7.56
N LEU A 89 -15.68 -3.48 7.73
CA LEU A 89 -14.64 -4.06 8.60
C LEU A 89 -14.75 -3.43 10.00
N SER A 90 -15.35 -4.16 10.92
CA SER A 90 -15.66 -3.68 12.28
C SER A 90 -14.62 -4.01 13.35
N THR A 91 -13.62 -4.81 13.00
CA THR A 91 -12.58 -5.28 13.93
C THR A 91 -11.22 -5.29 13.25
N GLU A 92 -10.18 -5.15 14.07
CA GLU A 92 -8.78 -5.27 13.61
C GLU A 92 -8.53 -6.62 12.92
N ALA A 93 -9.03 -7.72 13.48
CA ALA A 93 -8.90 -9.05 12.88
C ALA A 93 -9.50 -9.12 11.45
N GLN A 94 -10.64 -8.46 11.19
CA GLN A 94 -11.22 -8.38 9.85
C GLN A 94 -10.34 -7.57 8.89
N ILE A 95 -9.70 -6.51 9.37
CA ILE A 95 -8.74 -5.73 8.58
C ILE A 95 -7.52 -6.59 8.24
N LEU A 96 -6.97 -7.34 9.20
CA LEU A 96 -5.82 -8.23 8.93
C LEU A 96 -6.15 -9.31 7.89
N GLN A 97 -7.35 -9.89 7.96
CA GLN A 97 -7.83 -10.83 6.94
C GLN A 97 -8.01 -10.15 5.58
N TYR A 98 -8.45 -8.89 5.54
CA TYR A 98 -8.52 -8.12 4.31
C TYR A 98 -7.12 -7.91 3.70
N ILE A 99 -6.12 -7.51 4.50
CA ILE A 99 -4.74 -7.35 4.00
C ILE A 99 -4.25 -8.65 3.37
N LYS A 100 -4.45 -9.79 4.07
CA LYS A 100 -4.08 -11.10 3.54
C LYS A 100 -4.79 -11.40 2.22
N ALA A 101 -6.11 -11.27 2.17
CA ALA A 101 -6.89 -11.55 0.98
C ALA A 101 -6.48 -10.66 -0.21
N TYR A 102 -6.14 -9.40 0.05
CA TYR A 102 -5.76 -8.43 -0.96
C TYR A 102 -4.34 -8.66 -1.51
N ILE A 103 -3.36 -8.89 -0.63
CA ILE A 103 -1.95 -9.05 -1.04
C ILE A 103 -1.70 -10.47 -1.58
N ASP A 104 -2.29 -11.50 -0.97
CA ASP A 104 -2.14 -12.88 -1.43
C ASP A 104 -3.12 -13.25 -2.55
N ASP A 105 -3.89 -12.29 -3.09
CA ASP A 105 -4.85 -12.51 -4.16
C ASP A 105 -4.20 -13.33 -5.30
N PRO A 106 -4.70 -14.55 -5.61
CA PRO A 106 -4.17 -15.37 -6.69
C PRO A 106 -4.20 -14.67 -8.05
N ASP A 107 -5.23 -13.85 -8.28
CA ASP A 107 -5.44 -13.09 -9.52
C ASP A 107 -4.77 -11.70 -9.49
N GLY A 108 -4.27 -11.29 -8.32
CA GLY A 108 -3.58 -10.02 -8.13
C GLY A 108 -2.17 -10.02 -8.70
N GLU A 109 -1.83 -8.94 -9.40
CA GLU A 109 -0.49 -8.70 -9.93
C GLU A 109 0.55 -8.44 -8.83
N ASP A 110 1.82 -8.73 -9.10
CA ASP A 110 2.91 -8.33 -8.21
C ASP A 110 2.98 -6.79 -8.13
N GLY A 111 2.92 -6.26 -6.91
CA GLY A 111 2.89 -4.82 -6.68
C GLY A 111 1.51 -4.16 -6.87
N ILE A 112 0.42 -4.93 -6.76
CA ILE A 112 -0.97 -4.45 -6.89
C ILE A 112 -1.28 -3.21 -6.04
N ALA A 113 -0.73 -3.13 -4.82
CA ALA A 113 -0.96 -2.01 -3.92
C ALA A 113 -0.42 -0.69 -4.48
N LEU A 114 0.86 -0.64 -4.85
CA LEU A 114 1.47 0.56 -5.41
C LEU A 114 0.92 0.87 -6.81
N THR A 115 0.62 -0.16 -7.60
CA THR A 115 0.04 0.01 -8.94
C THR A 115 -1.27 0.79 -8.88
N ARG A 116 -2.19 0.39 -8.00
CA ARG A 116 -3.48 1.07 -7.83
C ARG A 116 -3.32 2.45 -7.22
N TYR A 117 -2.46 2.60 -6.21
CA TYR A 117 -2.18 3.92 -5.63
C TYR A 117 -1.61 4.90 -6.67
N TYR A 118 -0.67 4.45 -7.51
CA TYR A 118 -0.10 5.28 -8.55
C TYR A 118 -1.12 5.65 -9.63
N ALA A 119 -2.00 4.72 -10.01
CA ALA A 119 -3.12 5.01 -10.91
C ALA A 119 -4.06 6.10 -10.34
N ASP A 120 -4.35 6.05 -9.04
CA ASP A 120 -5.13 7.10 -8.37
C ASP A 120 -4.42 8.45 -8.39
N CYS A 121 -3.10 8.49 -8.13
CA CYS A 121 -2.29 9.70 -8.22
C CYS A 121 -2.35 10.32 -9.62
N ILE A 122 -2.23 9.49 -10.67
CA ILE A 122 -2.41 9.94 -12.07
C ILE A 122 -3.81 10.53 -12.27
N ALA A 123 -4.85 9.82 -11.85
CA ALA A 123 -6.24 10.24 -12.05
C ALA A 123 -6.57 11.55 -11.29
N LYS A 124 -5.96 11.76 -10.12
CA LYS A 124 -6.10 12.98 -9.31
C LYS A 124 -5.22 14.13 -9.79
N GLY A 125 -4.28 13.89 -10.69
CA GLY A 125 -3.28 14.87 -11.11
C GLY A 125 -2.26 15.21 -10.02
N GLU A 126 -1.99 14.27 -9.12
CA GLU A 126 -1.01 14.41 -8.04
C GLU A 126 0.28 13.67 -8.41
N PRO A 127 1.34 14.37 -8.85
CA PRO A 127 2.58 13.72 -9.24
C PRO A 127 3.31 13.13 -8.01
N LEU A 128 3.88 11.94 -8.19
CA LEU A 128 4.85 11.39 -7.24
C LEU A 128 6.26 11.85 -7.65
N MET A 129 6.93 12.57 -6.75
CA MET A 129 8.35 12.91 -6.89
C MET A 129 9.18 11.69 -6.50
N TRP A 130 9.28 10.72 -7.40
CA TRP A 130 9.83 9.38 -7.14
C TRP A 130 11.21 9.39 -6.47
N GLU A 131 12.08 10.32 -6.88
CA GLU A 131 13.41 10.53 -6.32
C GLU A 131 13.41 10.90 -4.83
N GLU A 132 12.34 11.50 -4.31
CA GLU A 132 12.22 11.82 -2.87
C GLU A 132 11.93 10.58 -2.01
N PHE A 133 11.46 9.50 -2.65
CA PHE A 133 11.03 8.26 -1.99
C PHE A 133 12.07 7.13 -2.06
N LEU A 134 13.24 7.40 -2.64
CA LEU A 134 14.44 6.55 -2.57
C LEU A 134 15.04 6.47 -1.16
#